data_AF-A0A553JM08-F1
#
_entry.id   AF-A0A553JM08-F1
#
_cell.length_a   1.000
_cell.length_b   1.000
_cell.length_c   1.000
_cell.angle_alpha   90.00
_cell.angle_beta   90.00
_cell.angle_gamma   90.00
#
_symmetry.space_group_name_H-M   'P 1'
#
loop_
_entity.id
_entity.type
_entity.pdbx_description
1 polymer ?
#
loop_
_entity_poly.entity_id
_entity_poly.type
_entity_poly.pdbx_seq_one_letter_code
_entity_poly.pdbx_strand_id
1 'polypeptide(L)' 'MGSIHNYYLVGFILLSAILNAFIENESIGIKLLCLLLLFTTFVFASLFHSLRVKVAKEKTENIE' A
#
# COMPACT_ATOMS: atom_id res chain seq x y z
N MET A 1 16.74 -1.59 -0.62
CA MET A 1 15.50 -1.02 -1.19
C MET A 1 14.58 -2.03 -1.90
N GLY A 2 15.09 -3.05 -2.61
CA GLY A 2 14.25 -3.91 -3.48
C GLY A 2 13.29 -4.89 -2.79
N SER A 3 13.61 -5.42 -1.61
CA SER A 3 12.78 -6.46 -0.97
C SER A 3 11.46 -5.95 -0.36
N ILE A 4 11.42 -4.68 0.06
CA ILE A 4 10.28 -4.12 0.81
C ILE A 4 9.13 -3.75 -0.12
N HIS A 5 9.46 -3.13 -1.27
CA HIS A 5 8.46 -2.85 -2.31
C HIS A 5 7.76 -4.12 -2.78
N ASN A 6 8.47 -5.24 -2.81
CA ASN A 6 7.91 -6.53 -3.23
C ASN A 6 6.85 -7.05 -2.25
N TYR A 7 7.04 -6.85 -0.94
CA TYR A 7 6.07 -7.33 0.07
C TYR A 7 4.75 -6.54 0.01
N TYR A 8 4.85 -5.22 -0.13
CA TYR A 8 3.69 -4.38 -0.34
C TYR A 8 2.99 -4.73 -1.65
N LEU A 9 3.75 -4.92 -2.75
CA LEU A 9 3.20 -5.23 -4.06
C LEU A 9 2.44 -6.57 -4.06
N VAL A 10 2.97 -7.60 -3.39
CA VAL A 10 2.27 -8.87 -3.18
C VAL A 10 0.98 -8.65 -2.39
N GLY A 11 1.03 -7.88 -1.30
CA GLY A 11 -0.17 -7.52 -0.52
C GLY A 11 -1.21 -6.78 -1.36
N PHE A 12 -0.77 -5.86 -2.22
CA PHE A 12 -1.64 -5.11 -3.13
C PHE A 12 -2.32 -6.00 -4.15
N ILE A 13 -1.58 -6.92 -4.78
CA ILE A 13 -2.13 -7.88 -5.76
C ILE A 13 -3.16 -8.79 -5.08
N LEU A 14 -2.85 -9.30 -3.88
CA LEU A 14 -3.73 -10.22 -3.15
C LEU A 14 -5.01 -9.52 -2.69
N LEU A 15 -4.88 -8.29 -2.16
CA LEU A 15 -6.02 -7.48 -1.74
C LEU A 15 -6.86 -7.04 -2.95
N SER A 16 -6.23 -6.74 -4.09
CA SER A 16 -6.92 -6.42 -5.35
C SER A 16 -7.73 -7.61 -5.88
N ALA A 17 -7.18 -8.83 -5.83
CA ALA A 17 -7.87 -10.04 -6.26
C ALA A 17 -9.09 -10.35 -5.38
N ILE A 18 -8.93 -10.26 -4.05
CA ILE A 18 -10.04 -10.42 -3.09
C ILE A 18 -11.11 -9.36 -3.36
N LEU A 19 -10.70 -8.10 -3.47
CA LEU A 19 -11.61 -6.99 -3.69
C LEU A 19 -12.39 -7.16 -5.00
N ASN A 20 -11.74 -7.61 -6.07
CA ASN A 20 -12.41 -7.87 -7.34
C ASN A 20 -13.48 -8.99 -7.23
N ALA A 21 -13.23 -10.02 -6.43
CA ALA A 21 -14.22 -11.09 -6.18
C ALA A 21 -15.43 -10.59 -5.37
N PHE A 22 -15.24 -9.68 -4.43
CA PHE A 22 -16.34 -9.10 -3.64
C PHE A 22 -17.23 -8.15 -4.44
N ILE A 23 -16.65 -7.41 -5.39
CA ILE A 23 -17.34 -6.36 -6.15
C ILE A 23 -17.77 -6.86 -7.55
N GLU A 24 -17.67 -8.17 -7.84
CA GLU A 24 -17.87 -8.72 -9.18
C GLU A 24 -19.24 -8.34 -9.79
N ASN A 25 -20.30 -8.38 -8.96
CA ASN A 25 -21.68 -8.09 -9.35
C ASN A 25 -22.09 -6.62 -9.24
N GLU A 26 -21.17 -5.75 -8.81
CA GLU A 26 -21.46 -4.34 -8.57
C GLU A 26 -21.19 -3.46 -9.79
N SER A 27 -21.74 -2.25 -9.75
CA SER A 27 -21.60 -1.27 -10.83
C SER A 27 -20.14 -0.88 -11.11
N ILE A 28 -19.85 -0.55 -12.37
CA ILE A 28 -18.50 -0.15 -12.82
C ILE A 28 -17.95 1.03 -11.99
N GLY A 29 -18.82 1.92 -11.52
CA GLY A 29 -18.45 3.08 -10.70
C GLY A 29 -17.93 2.67 -9.33
N ILE A 30 -18.56 1.70 -8.69
CA ILE A 30 -18.13 1.17 -7.38
C ILE A 30 -16.79 0.45 -7.51
N LYS A 31 -16.60 -0.32 -8.60
CA LYS A 31 -15.32 -0.98 -8.92
C LYS A 31 -14.18 0.05 -9.03
N LEU A 32 -14.40 1.13 -9.77
CA LEU A 32 -13.42 2.22 -9.92
C LEU A 32 -13.10 2.91 -8.59
N LEU A 33 -14.13 3.23 -7.80
CA LEU A 33 -13.97 3.87 -6.48
C LEU A 33 -13.15 3.00 -5.53
N CYS A 34 -13.44 1.71 -5.47
CA CYS A 34 -12.70 0.75 -4.64
C CYS A 34 -11.24 0.60 -5.08
N LEU A 35 -10.99 0.54 -6.40
CA LEU A 35 -9.61 0.43 -6.92
C LEU A 35 -8.80 1.69 -6.61
N LEU A 36 -9.43 2.87 -6.68
CA LEU A 36 -8.82 4.15 -6.34
C LEU A 36 -8.52 4.26 -4.84
N LEU A 37 -9.44 3.83 -3.97
CA LEU A 37 -9.25 3.72 -2.52
C LEU A 37 -8.13 2.73 -2.15
N LEU A 38 -8.08 1.58 -2.83
CA LEU A 38 -7.03 0.58 -2.62
C LEU A 38 -5.66 1.15 -3.00
N PHE A 39 -5.58 1.85 -4.13
CA PHE A 39 -4.34 2.46 -4.61
C PHE A 39 -3.85 3.58 -3.69
N THR A 40 -4.73 4.48 -3.25
CA THR A 40 -4.33 5.53 -2.31
C THR A 40 -3.85 4.94 -0.99
N THR A 41 -4.53 3.92 -0.46
CA THR A 41 -4.11 3.21 0.76
C THR A 41 -2.72 2.58 0.61
N PHE A 42 -2.45 1.95 -0.54
CA PHE A 42 -1.15 1.39 -0.86
C PHE A 42 -0.05 2.44 -0.90
N VAL A 43 -0.30 3.57 -1.59
CA VAL A 43 0.65 4.69 -1.67
C VAL A 43 0.91 5.26 -0.28
N PHE A 44 -0.13 5.48 0.53
CA PHE A 44 0.02 5.95 1.90
C PHE A 44 0.80 4.97 2.77
N ALA A 45 0.53 3.67 2.69
CA ALA A 45 1.26 2.66 3.45
C ALA A 45 2.75 2.61 3.05
N SER A 46 3.04 2.69 1.75
CA SER A 46 4.41 2.73 1.21
C SER A 46 5.15 4.00 1.66
N LEU A 47 4.50 5.16 1.57
CA LEU A 47 5.07 6.45 2.02
C LEU A 47 5.24 6.50 3.53
N PHE A 48 4.26 6.07 4.32
CA PHE A 48 4.32 6.05 5.78
C PHE A 48 5.43 5.13 6.28
N HIS A 49 5.61 3.97 5.65
CA HIS A 49 6.72 3.08 5.97
C HIS A 49 8.07 3.68 5.58
N SER A 50 8.17 4.29 4.39
CA SER A 50 9.37 5.02 3.94
C SER A 50 9.75 6.16 4.89
N LEU A 51 8.75 6.92 5.35
CA LEU A 51 8.91 7.98 6.35
C LEU A 51 9.32 7.42 7.72
N ARG A 52 8.69 6.34 8.21
CA ARG A 52 9.10 5.68 9.46
C ARG A 52 10.54 5.20 9.41
N VAL A 53 10.97 4.61 8.30
CA VAL A 53 12.35 4.14 8.13
C VAL A 53 13.31 5.32 8.10
N LYS A 54 13.01 6.40 7.38
CA LYS A 54 13.83 7.63 7.40
C LYS A 54 13.95 8.23 8.79
N VAL A 55 12.82 8.44 9.49
CA VAL A 55 12.78 9.02 10.84
C VAL A 55 13.51 8.13 11.85
N ALA A 56 13.35 6.81 11.77
CA ALA A 56 14.08 5.88 12.65
C ALA A 56 15.59 5.94 12.41
N LYS A 57 16.02 6.09 11.15
CA LYS A 57 17.44 6.23 10.79
C LYS A 57 18.03 7.57 11.28
N GLU A 58 17.30 8.66 11.10
CA GLU A 58 17.68 10.00 11.57
C GLU A 58 17.78 10.08 13.10
N LYS A 59 16.94 9.29 13.80
CA LYS A 59 16.97 9.17 15.26
C LYS A 59 18.17 8.35 15.76
N THR A 60 18.67 7.39 14.98
CA THR A 60 19.88 6.63 15.33
C THR A 60 21.15 7.44 15.10
N GLU A 61 21.22 8.23 14.04
CA GLU A 61 22.39 9.08 13.70
C GLU A 61 22.56 10.30 14.64
N ASN A 62 21.54 10.69 15.41
CA ASN A 62 21.63 11.76 16.42
C ASN A 62 22.00 11.25 17.83
N ILE A 63 22.26 9.95 18.00
CA ILE A 63 22.60 9.35 19.31
C ILE A 63 24.09 8.96 19.40
N GLU A 64 24.84 9.00 18.30
CA GLU A 64 26.32 9.00 18.27
C GLU A 64 26.87 10.42 18.23
#